data_AF-A0A848T8A7-F1
#
_entry.id   AF-A0A848T8A7-F1
#
_cell.length_a   1.000
_cell.length_b   1.000
_cell.length_c   1.000
_cell.angle_alpha   90.00
_cell.angle_beta   90.00
_cell.angle_gamma   90.00
#
_symmetry.space_group_name_H-M   'P 1'
#
loop_
_entity.id
_entity.type
_entity.pdbx_description
1 polymer ?
#
loop_
_entity_poly.entity_id
_entity_poly.type
_entity_poly.pdbx_seq_one_letter_code
_entity_poly.pdbx_strand_id
1 'polypeptide(L)'
;MTALPRRFRRREDGSLTIFSLFLFILLLMISGMAVDMVMHERQRVHMQNTLDSAILAAGSLDSGATTEAEMTAMVNDYVAKAGIDPSRITVTPRITGSSSRTISATGRFEIDTIFMGLMGINEMHGGVGGAAEVGEEKVEIVLVLDVSGSMGRDGKIEALRPAAKDFVTEIISKLGADRVSFSVVPYNHQVHVDDDLRSRLDWDDALRTVLPADVAPYPGAITTYAQFNPSSRCARFREADFRNVALTDTARIEGSAMFSGLSGRNLTAYASYPVWAGWCSDSYSRVLLYQNNETDLHNYIDTLQGEGWTSIDYGMNWG
;
A
#
# COMPACT_ATOMS: atom_id res chain seq x y z
N MET A 1 -16.26 97.62 34.54
CA MET A 1 -16.87 96.37 34.04
C MET A 1 -16.65 96.30 32.54
N THR A 2 -16.03 95.26 31.99
CA THR A 2 -16.45 94.52 30.77
C THR A 2 -15.30 93.70 30.18
N ALA A 3 -15.65 92.51 29.69
CA ALA A 3 -14.88 91.66 28.76
C ALA A 3 -13.95 90.58 29.36
N LEU A 4 -14.35 89.89 30.42
CA LEU A 4 -13.77 88.58 30.79
C LEU A 4 -14.52 87.32 30.28
N PRO A 5 -15.83 87.30 29.96
CA PRO A 5 -16.52 86.03 29.69
C PRO A 5 -16.37 85.49 28.25
N ARG A 6 -15.86 86.29 27.29
CA ARG A 6 -15.69 85.85 25.89
C ARG A 6 -14.41 85.03 25.64
N ARG A 7 -13.39 85.15 26.51
CA ARG A 7 -12.07 84.51 26.32
C ARG A 7 -12.04 83.04 26.76
N PHE A 8 -12.97 82.61 27.61
CA PHE A 8 -13.12 81.20 28.01
C PHE A 8 -13.90 80.37 27.00
N ARG A 9 -14.79 80.98 26.21
CA ARG A 9 -15.63 80.27 25.22
C ARG A 9 -14.88 79.84 23.94
N ARG A 10 -13.58 80.15 23.84
CA ARG A 10 -12.75 79.96 22.63
C ARG A 10 -11.42 79.27 22.92
N ARG A 11 -11.24 78.71 24.12
CA ARG A 11 -10.05 77.91 24.46
C ARG A 11 -10.27 76.49 23.96
N GLU A 12 -9.65 76.17 22.84
CA GLU A 12 -9.63 74.83 22.23
C GLU A 12 -8.38 74.02 22.60
N ASP A 13 -7.44 74.61 23.37
CA ASP A 13 -6.11 74.08 23.68
C ASP A 13 -6.10 72.73 24.46
N GLY A 14 -7.26 72.21 24.87
CA GLY A 14 -7.42 70.91 25.55
C GLY A 14 -8.24 69.87 24.78
N SER A 15 -8.81 70.20 23.62
CA SER A 15 -9.61 69.22 22.85
C SER A 15 -8.71 68.13 22.26
N LEU A 16 -7.52 68.50 21.80
CA LEU A 16 -6.52 67.57 21.26
C LEU A 16 -5.93 66.64 22.32
N THR A 17 -5.80 67.08 23.58
CA THR A 17 -5.29 66.22 24.66
C THR A 17 -6.33 65.17 25.06
N ILE A 18 -7.62 65.54 25.16
CA ILE A 18 -8.71 64.59 25.40
C ILE A 18 -8.80 63.56 24.26
N PHE A 19 -8.72 64.02 23.01
CA PHE A 19 -8.75 63.14 21.83
C PHE A 19 -7.53 62.19 21.79
N SER A 20 -6.34 62.70 22.10
CA SER A 20 -5.11 61.89 22.13
C SER A 20 -5.15 60.84 23.24
N LEU A 21 -5.69 61.17 24.41
CA LEU A 21 -5.83 60.25 25.53
C LEU A 21 -6.86 59.15 25.23
N PHE A 22 -7.94 59.50 24.55
CA PHE A 22 -8.90 58.53 24.04
C PHE A 22 -8.27 57.57 23.02
N LEU A 23 -7.54 58.09 22.03
CA LEU A 23 -6.79 57.27 21.06
C LEU A 23 -5.76 56.36 21.74
N PHE A 24 -5.06 56.88 22.75
CA PHE A 24 -4.09 56.10 23.51
C PHE A 24 -4.73 54.91 24.23
N ILE A 25 -5.88 55.12 24.90
CA ILE A 25 -6.64 54.03 25.53
C ILE A 25 -7.08 53.01 24.47
N LEU A 26 -7.53 53.47 23.31
CA LEU A 26 -8.00 52.60 22.23
C LEU A 26 -6.85 51.74 21.66
N LEU A 27 -5.66 52.31 21.49
CA LEU A 27 -4.45 51.58 21.09
C LEU A 27 -4.02 50.55 22.15
N LEU A 28 -4.09 50.89 23.44
CA LEU A 28 -3.81 49.95 24.53
C LEU A 28 -4.81 48.79 24.54
N MET A 29 -6.09 49.06 24.30
CA MET A 29 -7.14 48.05 24.23
C MET A 29 -6.89 47.08 23.08
N ILE A 30 -6.63 47.59 21.87
CA ILE A 30 -6.32 46.76 20.70
C ILE A 30 -5.04 45.92 20.95
N SER A 31 -4.02 46.54 21.52
CA SER A 31 -2.77 45.85 21.84
C SER A 31 -2.99 44.75 22.89
N GLY A 32 -3.83 45.02 23.90
CA GLY A 32 -4.21 44.03 24.91
C GLY A 32 -4.97 42.84 24.33
N MET A 33 -5.92 43.09 23.43
CA MET A 33 -6.62 42.01 22.70
C MET A 33 -5.65 41.14 21.90
N ALA A 34 -4.64 41.75 21.26
CA ALA A 34 -3.62 41.00 20.54
C ALA A 34 -2.81 40.09 21.48
N VAL A 35 -2.47 40.55 22.69
CA VAL A 35 -1.78 39.73 23.70
C VAL A 35 -2.63 38.55 24.14
N ASP A 36 -3.91 38.77 24.45
CA ASP A 36 -4.83 37.70 24.85
C ASP A 36 -5.02 36.67 23.72
N MET A 37 -5.09 37.11 22.46
CA MET A 37 -5.15 36.22 21.30
C MET A 37 -3.87 35.37 21.16
N VAL A 38 -2.69 35.98 21.36
CA VAL A 38 -1.42 35.25 21.32
C VAL A 38 -1.33 34.23 22.47
N MET A 39 -1.83 34.55 23.66
CA MET A 39 -1.92 33.59 24.76
C MET A 39 -2.86 32.43 24.41
N HIS A 40 -3.99 32.73 23.77
CA HIS A 40 -4.94 31.71 23.32
C HIS A 40 -4.33 30.76 22.29
N GLU A 41 -3.70 31.30 21.24
CA GLU A 41 -3.07 30.48 20.21
C GLU A 41 -1.88 29.69 20.75
N ARG A 42 -1.10 30.24 21.68
CA ARG A 42 -0.01 29.50 22.34
C ARG A 42 -0.53 28.26 23.06
N GLN A 43 -1.63 28.39 23.81
CA GLN A 43 -2.23 27.26 24.50
C GLN A 43 -2.80 26.24 23.54
N ARG A 44 -3.48 26.69 22.47
CA ARG A 44 -4.00 25.81 21.42
C ARG A 44 -2.88 24.97 20.80
N VAL A 45 -1.77 25.60 20.41
CA VAL A 45 -0.62 24.92 19.80
C VAL A 45 0.04 23.95 20.79
N HIS A 46 0.20 24.36 22.05
CA HIS A 46 0.76 23.49 23.07
C HIS A 46 -0.11 22.23 23.30
N MET A 47 -1.43 22.40 23.39
CA MET A 47 -2.36 21.31 23.57
C MET A 47 -2.41 20.40 22.34
N GLN A 48 -2.40 20.96 21.13
CA GLN A 48 -2.38 20.19 19.87
C GLN A 48 -1.11 19.34 19.76
N ASN A 49 0.06 19.94 19.94
CA ASN A 49 1.33 19.20 19.84
C ASN A 49 1.44 18.08 20.89
N THR A 50 0.94 18.34 22.09
CA THR A 50 0.89 17.33 23.16
C THR A 50 -0.06 16.20 22.81
N LEU A 51 -1.25 16.52 22.29
CA LEU A 51 -2.25 15.55 21.87
C LEU A 51 -1.74 14.69 20.72
N ASP A 52 -1.12 15.29 19.70
CA ASP A 52 -0.57 14.57 18.55
C ASP A 52 0.56 13.61 18.99
N SER A 53 1.44 14.08 19.87
CA SER A 53 2.51 13.23 20.44
C SER A 53 1.94 12.08 21.28
N ALA A 54 0.87 12.34 22.04
CA ALA A 54 0.19 11.33 22.85
C ALA A 54 -0.50 10.26 21.99
N ILE A 55 -1.22 10.69 20.93
CA ILE A 55 -1.89 9.79 19.99
C ILE A 55 -0.85 8.94 19.24
N LEU A 56 0.23 9.55 18.75
CA LEU A 56 1.30 8.81 18.06
C LEU A 56 2.00 7.82 19.00
N ALA A 57 2.32 8.22 20.24
CA ALA A 57 2.92 7.33 21.23
C ALA A 57 2.00 6.16 21.60
N ALA A 58 0.70 6.40 21.69
CA ALA A 58 -0.29 5.35 21.91
C ALA A 58 -0.41 4.40 20.69
N GLY A 59 -0.19 4.91 19.48
CA GLY A 59 -0.21 4.11 18.25
C GLY A 59 1.08 3.33 17.96
N SER A 60 2.26 3.88 18.29
CA SER A 60 3.57 3.34 17.86
C SER A 60 4.11 2.17 18.68
N LEU A 61 3.38 1.69 19.69
CA LEU A 61 3.84 0.60 20.53
C LEU A 61 3.58 -0.75 19.86
N ASP A 62 4.66 -1.31 19.32
CA ASP A 62 4.75 -2.63 18.67
C ASP A 62 4.44 -3.82 19.61
N SER A 63 4.11 -3.60 20.91
CA SER A 63 4.17 -4.69 21.90
C SER A 63 3.28 -4.58 23.15
N GLY A 64 2.21 -3.77 23.22
CA GLY A 64 1.52 -3.65 24.53
C GLY A 64 0.05 -3.27 24.59
N ALA A 65 -0.45 -2.38 23.73
CA ALA A 65 -1.87 -2.00 23.81
C ALA A 65 -2.71 -2.96 22.96
N THR A 66 -3.23 -4.00 23.59
CA THR A 66 -4.14 -4.98 22.95
C THR A 66 -5.59 -4.54 23.02
N THR A 67 -5.90 -3.56 23.89
CA THR A 67 -7.26 -3.10 24.14
C THR A 67 -7.42 -1.59 23.97
N GLU A 68 -8.64 -1.18 23.62
CA GLU A 68 -9.04 0.22 23.57
C GLU A 68 -8.88 0.96 24.90
N ALA A 69 -9.03 0.24 26.01
CA ALA A 69 -8.83 0.77 27.36
C ALA A 69 -7.36 1.14 27.63
N GLU A 70 -6.41 0.31 27.19
CA GLU A 70 -4.97 0.59 27.34
C GLU A 70 -4.53 1.79 26.50
N MET A 71 -5.03 1.91 25.27
CA MET A 71 -4.77 3.08 24.41
C MET A 71 -5.30 4.37 25.06
N THR A 72 -6.50 4.32 25.63
CA THR A 72 -7.09 5.46 26.36
C THR A 72 -6.29 5.83 27.59
N ALA A 73 -5.90 4.84 28.40
CA ALA A 73 -5.07 5.05 29.59
C ALA A 73 -3.71 5.68 29.24
N MET A 74 -3.10 5.26 28.13
CA MET A 74 -1.82 5.80 27.67
C MET A 74 -1.91 7.26 27.24
N VAL A 75 -2.92 7.62 26.44
CA VAL A 75 -3.13 9.02 26.04
C VAL A 75 -3.35 9.88 27.29
N ASN A 76 -4.15 9.40 28.26
CA ASN A 76 -4.41 10.09 29.52
C ASN A 76 -3.15 10.25 30.40
N ASP A 77 -2.29 9.23 30.48
CA ASP A 77 -1.02 9.31 31.21
C ASP A 77 -0.05 10.31 30.54
N TYR A 78 0.03 10.29 29.21
CA TYR A 78 0.88 11.20 28.45
C TYR A 78 0.47 12.66 28.66
N VAL A 79 -0.83 12.96 28.56
CA VAL A 79 -1.33 14.33 28.72
C VAL A 79 -1.20 14.81 30.17
N ALA A 80 -1.38 13.91 31.16
CA ALA A 80 -1.17 14.22 32.58
C ALA A 80 0.29 14.60 32.85
N LYS A 81 1.25 13.85 32.28
CA LYS A 81 2.69 14.15 32.37
C LYS A 81 3.06 15.47 31.69
N ALA A 82 2.33 15.87 30.65
CA ALA A 82 2.48 17.18 30.01
C ALA A 82 1.82 18.33 30.80
N GLY A 83 1.20 18.06 31.96
CA GLY A 83 0.54 19.07 32.79
C GLY A 83 -0.87 19.43 32.33
N ILE A 84 -1.47 18.62 31.45
CA ILE A 84 -2.83 18.80 30.95
C ILE A 84 -3.75 17.87 31.74
N ASP A 85 -4.85 18.42 32.26
CA ASP A 85 -5.85 17.61 32.96
C ASP A 85 -6.53 16.62 31.99
N PRO A 86 -6.42 15.30 32.21
CA PRO A 86 -7.05 14.29 31.37
C PRO A 86 -8.58 14.43 31.29
N SER A 87 -9.23 15.04 32.30
CA SER A 87 -10.69 15.26 32.29
C SER A 87 -11.15 16.18 31.15
N ARG A 88 -10.23 17.00 30.61
CA ARG A 88 -10.47 17.92 29.49
C ARG A 88 -10.28 17.28 28.13
N ILE A 89 -9.97 15.98 28.09
CA ILE A 89 -9.71 15.22 26.87
C ILE A 89 -10.70 14.08 26.75
N THR A 90 -11.30 13.95 25.57
CA THR A 90 -12.14 12.82 25.17
C THR A 90 -11.35 11.99 24.17
N VAL A 91 -10.97 10.78 24.57
CA VAL A 91 -10.29 9.81 23.71
C VAL A 91 -11.33 8.87 23.12
N THR A 92 -11.25 8.60 21.82
CA THR A 92 -12.10 7.65 21.10
C THR A 92 -11.19 6.68 20.35
N PRO A 93 -10.75 5.60 21.01
CA PRO A 93 -9.99 4.53 20.37
C PRO A 93 -10.89 3.69 19.45
N ARG A 94 -10.33 3.16 18.38
CA ARG A 94 -10.99 2.18 17.50
C ARG A 94 -9.98 1.15 16.99
N ILE A 95 -10.21 -0.11 17.30
CA ILE A 95 -9.43 -1.20 16.69
C ILE A 95 -10.19 -1.70 15.45
N THR A 96 -9.55 -1.65 14.27
CA THR A 96 -10.13 -2.06 12.99
C THR A 96 -9.41 -3.29 12.44
N GLY A 97 -10.04 -4.46 12.55
CA GLY A 97 -9.44 -5.73 12.09
C GLY A 97 -8.37 -6.27 13.05
N SER A 98 -7.55 -7.20 12.57
CA SER A 98 -6.52 -7.87 13.38
C SER A 98 -5.26 -7.03 13.60
N SER A 99 -5.01 -6.01 12.78
CA SER A 99 -3.73 -5.28 12.73
C SER A 99 -3.79 -3.79 12.37
N SER A 100 -4.96 -3.21 12.11
CA SER A 100 -5.11 -1.75 11.98
C SER A 100 -5.75 -1.16 13.23
N ARG A 101 -5.12 -0.11 13.76
CA ARG A 101 -5.57 0.60 14.96
C ARG A 101 -5.72 2.07 14.60
N THR A 102 -6.87 2.65 14.90
CA THR A 102 -7.10 4.08 14.77
C THR A 102 -7.34 4.66 16.14
N ILE A 103 -6.56 5.65 16.54
CA ILE A 103 -6.75 6.36 17.79
C ILE A 103 -7.12 7.79 17.44
N SER A 104 -8.27 8.26 17.94
CA SER A 104 -8.67 9.65 17.84
C SER A 104 -8.81 10.24 19.24
N ALA A 105 -8.42 11.50 19.40
CA ALA A 105 -8.66 12.22 20.64
C ALA A 105 -9.02 13.67 20.34
N THR A 106 -9.86 14.23 21.21
CA THR A 106 -10.29 15.62 21.17
C THR A 106 -10.11 16.24 22.55
N GLY A 107 -9.63 17.47 22.59
CA GLY A 107 -9.40 18.21 23.83
C GLY A 107 -10.12 19.54 23.81
N ARG A 108 -10.57 20.00 24.98
CA ARG A 108 -11.11 21.35 25.16
C ARG A 108 -10.26 22.11 26.17
N PHE A 109 -10.08 23.40 25.95
CA PHE A 109 -9.37 24.26 26.88
C PHE A 109 -10.08 25.61 27.03
N GLU A 110 -9.80 26.24 28.16
CA GLU A 110 -10.35 27.52 28.59
C GLU A 110 -9.19 28.35 29.12
N ILE A 111 -9.16 29.63 28.74
CA ILE A 111 -8.11 30.57 29.14
C ILE A 111 -8.78 31.86 29.57
N ASP A 112 -8.41 32.30 30.76
CA ASP A 112 -8.80 33.60 31.28
C ASP A 112 -8.14 34.71 30.44
N THR A 113 -8.92 35.67 29.98
CA THR A 113 -8.39 36.81 29.24
C THR A 113 -8.02 37.94 30.20
N ILE A 114 -6.93 38.64 29.92
CA ILE A 114 -6.43 39.70 30.80
C ILE A 114 -7.03 41.05 30.40
N PHE A 115 -6.97 41.36 29.10
CA PHE A 115 -7.39 42.66 28.56
C PHE A 115 -8.80 42.64 28.00
N MET A 116 -9.22 41.54 27.37
CA MET A 116 -10.59 41.30 26.93
C MET A 116 -11.55 41.16 28.13
N GLY A 117 -11.05 40.71 29.29
CA GLY A 117 -11.81 40.66 30.55
C GLY A 117 -12.24 42.05 31.01
N LEU A 118 -11.42 43.08 30.78
CA LEU A 118 -11.77 44.49 31.05
C LEU A 118 -12.92 44.98 30.15
N MET A 119 -13.20 44.28 29.05
CA MET A 119 -14.29 44.55 28.11
C MET A 119 -15.50 43.63 28.32
N GLY A 120 -15.47 42.79 29.37
CA GLY A 120 -16.55 41.86 29.72
C GLY A 120 -16.43 40.45 29.12
N ILE A 121 -15.35 40.13 28.40
CA ILE A 121 -15.08 38.78 27.87
C ILE A 121 -14.03 38.13 28.77
N ASN A 122 -14.46 37.49 29.86
CA ASN A 122 -13.52 36.99 30.88
C ASN A 122 -12.77 35.72 30.45
N GLU A 123 -13.35 34.92 29.56
CA GLU A 123 -12.82 33.61 29.17
C GLU A 123 -12.91 33.40 27.66
N MET A 124 -11.94 32.66 27.12
CA MET A 124 -11.98 32.14 25.76
C MET A 124 -11.85 30.63 25.77
N HIS A 125 -12.74 29.96 25.05
CA HIS A 125 -12.74 28.51 24.87
C HIS A 125 -12.12 28.14 23.54
N GLY A 126 -11.47 26.99 23.49
CA GLY A 126 -10.92 26.42 22.26
C GLY A 126 -10.95 24.90 22.29
N GLY A 127 -10.71 24.32 21.11
CA GLY A 127 -10.68 22.87 20.94
C GLY A 127 -9.47 22.45 20.12
N VAL A 128 -8.98 21.25 20.40
CA VAL A 128 -7.96 20.55 19.62
C VAL A 128 -8.45 19.16 19.29
N GLY A 129 -7.95 18.59 18.20
CA GLY A 129 -8.35 17.27 17.76
C GLY A 129 -7.28 16.67 16.87
N GLY A 130 -7.09 15.37 17.00
CA GLY A 130 -6.14 14.61 16.20
C GLY A 130 -6.60 13.17 16.06
N ALA A 131 -6.09 12.51 15.02
CA ALA A 131 -6.24 11.08 14.84
C ALA A 131 -4.94 10.52 14.25
N ALA A 132 -4.55 9.33 14.70
CA ALA A 132 -3.51 8.54 14.07
C ALA A 132 -4.10 7.18 13.69
N GLU A 133 -3.74 6.73 12.50
CA GLU A 133 -3.98 5.37 12.06
C GLU A 133 -2.61 4.66 11.99
N VAL A 134 -2.53 3.52 12.66
CA VAL A 134 -1.39 2.62 12.62
C VAL A 134 -1.88 1.34 11.99
N GLY A 135 -1.49 1.15 10.73
CA GLY A 135 -1.71 -0.08 9.99
C GLY A 135 -0.39 -0.83 9.83
N GLU A 136 -0.45 -2.14 9.93
CA GLU A 136 0.66 -3.00 9.50
C GLU A 136 0.68 -3.06 7.96
N GLU A 137 1.74 -2.51 7.36
CA GLU A 137 1.95 -2.62 5.92
C GLU A 137 2.18 -4.09 5.55
N LYS A 138 1.29 -4.62 4.70
CA LYS A 138 1.47 -5.95 4.11
C LYS A 138 2.24 -5.81 2.81
N VAL A 139 3.27 -6.64 2.63
CA VAL A 139 4.12 -6.66 1.44
C VAL A 139 3.84 -7.91 0.64
N GLU A 140 3.60 -7.75 -0.66
CA GLU A 140 3.57 -8.85 -1.60
C GLU A 140 4.85 -8.87 -2.42
N ILE A 141 5.49 -10.05 -2.51
CA ILE A 141 6.76 -10.23 -3.21
C ILE A 141 6.57 -11.32 -4.26
N VAL A 142 6.89 -11.00 -5.52
CA VAL A 142 6.92 -11.98 -6.61
C VAL A 142 8.36 -12.34 -6.94
N LEU A 143 8.69 -13.62 -6.81
CA LEU A 143 9.96 -14.21 -7.20
C LEU A 143 9.84 -14.82 -8.59
N VAL A 144 10.31 -14.10 -9.61
CA VAL A 144 10.39 -14.60 -10.99
C VAL A 144 11.73 -15.31 -11.19
N LEU A 145 11.72 -16.64 -11.32
CA LEU A 145 12.93 -17.47 -11.27
C LEU A 145 13.21 -18.18 -12.60
N ASP A 146 14.41 -18.01 -13.16
CA ASP A 146 14.86 -18.79 -14.32
C ASP A 146 15.12 -20.24 -13.90
N VAL A 147 14.40 -21.18 -14.52
CA VAL A 147 14.59 -22.62 -14.32
C VAL A 147 14.87 -23.33 -15.65
N SER A 148 15.43 -22.60 -16.63
CA SER A 148 15.84 -23.14 -17.93
C SER A 148 16.96 -24.17 -17.81
N GLY A 149 17.18 -24.96 -18.87
CA GLY A 149 18.25 -25.97 -18.92
C GLY A 149 19.67 -25.42 -18.73
N SER A 150 19.87 -24.11 -18.86
CA SER A 150 21.15 -23.46 -18.55
C SER A 150 21.42 -23.38 -17.03
N MET A 151 20.36 -23.42 -16.22
CA MET A 151 20.40 -23.41 -14.75
C MET A 151 20.71 -24.78 -14.17
N GLY A 152 20.42 -25.86 -14.91
CA GLY A 152 20.82 -27.23 -14.54
C GLY A 152 22.32 -27.50 -14.74
N ARG A 153 23.09 -26.52 -15.21
CA ARG A 153 24.54 -26.62 -15.44
C ARG A 153 25.31 -25.90 -14.35
N ASP A 154 26.54 -26.35 -14.10
CA ASP A 154 27.51 -25.70 -13.22
C ASP A 154 27.02 -25.43 -11.78
N GLY A 155 26.03 -26.19 -11.30
CA GLY A 155 25.48 -26.02 -9.95
C GLY A 155 24.62 -24.77 -9.76
N LYS A 156 24.14 -24.13 -10.82
CA LYS A 156 23.42 -22.83 -10.70
C LYS A 156 22.08 -22.96 -10.01
N ILE A 157 21.28 -23.98 -10.35
CA ILE A 157 20.00 -24.23 -9.67
C ILE A 157 20.24 -24.68 -8.22
N GLU A 158 21.33 -25.43 -7.97
CA GLU A 158 21.79 -25.80 -6.63
C GLU A 158 22.19 -24.59 -5.78
N ALA A 159 22.69 -23.52 -6.40
CA ALA A 159 23.00 -22.26 -5.73
C ALA A 159 21.78 -21.33 -5.58
N LEU A 160 20.86 -21.35 -6.55
CA LEU A 160 19.64 -20.54 -6.52
C LEU A 160 18.70 -20.97 -5.40
N ARG A 161 18.52 -22.28 -5.19
CA ARG A 161 17.62 -22.82 -4.15
C ARG A 161 17.95 -22.29 -2.74
N PRO A 162 19.19 -22.41 -2.21
CA PRO A 162 19.51 -21.88 -0.89
C PRO A 162 19.41 -20.35 -0.86
N ALA A 163 19.85 -19.63 -1.91
CA ALA A 163 19.75 -18.17 -1.94
C ALA A 163 18.29 -17.66 -1.88
N ALA A 164 17.37 -18.32 -2.59
CA ALA A 164 15.95 -18.00 -2.55
C ALA A 164 15.33 -18.32 -1.19
N LYS A 165 15.72 -19.46 -0.57
CA LYS A 165 15.27 -19.81 0.79
C LYS A 165 15.78 -18.82 1.83
N ASP A 166 17.05 -18.45 1.77
CA ASP A 166 17.65 -17.45 2.67
C ASP A 166 16.94 -16.10 2.54
N PHE A 167 16.60 -15.68 1.32
CA PHE A 167 15.82 -14.46 1.09
C PHE A 167 14.43 -14.54 1.73
N VAL A 168 13.71 -15.65 1.53
CA VAL A 168 12.39 -15.87 2.15
C VAL A 168 12.50 -15.83 3.68
N THR A 169 13.46 -16.55 4.25
CA THR A 169 13.70 -16.59 5.70
C THR A 169 14.03 -15.21 6.26
N GLU A 170 14.91 -14.46 5.60
CA GLU A 170 15.32 -13.12 6.04
C GLU A 170 14.12 -12.16 6.07
N ILE A 171 13.29 -12.17 5.03
CA ILE A 171 12.12 -11.30 4.95
C ILE A 171 11.05 -11.71 5.95
N ILE A 172 10.73 -13.01 6.07
CA ILE A 172 9.74 -13.50 7.04
C ILE A 172 10.23 -13.25 8.48
N SER A 173 11.52 -13.37 8.77
CA SER A 173 12.05 -13.11 10.11
C SER A 173 11.98 -11.62 10.50
N LYS A 174 12.15 -10.71 9.53
CA LYS A 174 12.10 -9.25 9.74
C LYS A 174 10.68 -8.70 9.79
N LEU A 175 9.82 -9.18 8.89
CA LEU A 175 8.47 -8.64 8.72
C LEU A 175 7.41 -9.54 9.36
N GLY A 176 7.64 -10.80 9.66
CA GLY A 176 6.60 -11.70 10.16
C GLY A 176 5.75 -12.30 9.02
N ALA A 177 5.36 -13.56 9.19
CA ALA A 177 4.63 -14.34 8.18
C ALA A 177 3.21 -13.82 7.91
N ASP A 178 2.63 -13.05 8.82
CA ASP A 178 1.31 -12.44 8.67
C ASP A 178 1.32 -11.15 7.82
N ARG A 179 2.49 -10.54 7.66
CA ARG A 179 2.68 -9.29 6.90
C ARG A 179 3.28 -9.48 5.52
N VAL A 180 3.77 -10.67 5.17
CA VAL A 180 4.38 -10.94 3.85
C VAL A 180 3.67 -12.07 3.13
N SER A 181 3.44 -11.88 1.84
CA SER A 181 2.99 -12.93 0.93
C SER A 181 3.96 -13.07 -0.23
N PHE A 182 4.39 -14.29 -0.50
CA PHE A 182 5.27 -14.63 -1.59
C PHE A 182 4.49 -15.34 -2.70
N SER A 183 4.75 -14.92 -3.92
CA SER A 183 4.38 -15.65 -5.13
C SER A 183 5.66 -16.05 -5.85
N VAL A 184 5.79 -17.32 -6.23
CA VAL A 184 6.96 -17.83 -6.96
C VAL A 184 6.53 -18.21 -8.36
N VAL A 185 7.19 -17.64 -9.35
CA VAL A 185 6.92 -17.80 -10.77
C VAL A 185 8.18 -18.33 -11.45
N PRO A 186 8.39 -19.65 -11.49
CA PRO A 186 9.45 -20.23 -12.30
C PRO A 186 9.11 -20.12 -13.78
N TYR A 187 10.12 -19.93 -14.62
CA TYR A 187 9.96 -20.00 -16.07
C TYR A 187 11.05 -20.84 -16.74
N ASN A 188 10.64 -21.64 -17.72
CA ASN A 188 11.48 -22.42 -18.61
C ASN A 188 10.84 -22.36 -20.01
N HIS A 189 11.25 -21.38 -20.82
CA HIS A 189 10.62 -20.99 -22.08
C HIS A 189 9.26 -20.31 -21.88
N GLN A 190 8.40 -20.84 -21.00
CA GLN A 190 7.15 -20.22 -20.60
C GLN A 190 6.84 -20.45 -19.12
N VAL A 191 5.73 -19.89 -18.66
CA VAL A 191 5.25 -20.00 -17.27
C VAL A 191 4.12 -21.01 -17.21
N HIS A 192 4.26 -22.00 -16.33
CA HIS A 192 3.26 -23.03 -16.11
C HIS A 192 2.17 -22.54 -15.16
N VAL A 193 0.95 -22.47 -15.67
CA VAL A 193 -0.29 -22.12 -14.97
C VAL A 193 -1.06 -23.41 -14.70
N ASP A 194 -1.17 -23.79 -13.43
CA ASP A 194 -1.88 -25.00 -13.03
C ASP A 194 -3.39 -24.88 -13.23
N ASP A 195 -4.11 -26.00 -13.10
CA ASP A 195 -5.56 -26.03 -13.34
C ASP A 195 -6.35 -25.15 -12.36
N ASP A 196 -5.84 -24.97 -11.13
CA ASP A 196 -6.44 -24.07 -10.14
C ASP A 196 -6.34 -22.61 -10.58
N LEU A 197 -5.15 -22.12 -10.92
CA LEU A 197 -4.98 -20.75 -11.41
C LEU A 197 -5.70 -20.53 -12.74
N ARG A 198 -5.64 -21.50 -13.65
CA ARG A 198 -6.36 -21.45 -14.94
C ARG A 198 -7.87 -21.29 -14.75
N SER A 199 -8.47 -21.93 -13.74
CA SER A 199 -9.91 -21.82 -13.46
C SER A 199 -10.36 -20.42 -13.01
N ARG A 200 -9.41 -19.57 -12.60
CA ARG A 200 -9.66 -18.21 -12.11
C ARG A 200 -9.38 -17.14 -13.17
N LEU A 201 -8.90 -17.54 -14.35
CA LEU A 201 -8.51 -16.66 -15.45
C LEU A 201 -9.45 -16.86 -16.66
N ASP A 202 -9.65 -15.82 -17.47
CA ASP A 202 -10.40 -15.91 -18.74
C ASP A 202 -9.53 -16.55 -19.82
N TRP A 203 -9.52 -17.88 -19.84
CA TRP A 203 -8.60 -18.67 -20.67
C TRP A 203 -9.21 -19.10 -22.02
N ASP A 204 -8.51 -18.82 -23.13
CA ASP A 204 -8.89 -19.23 -24.50
C ASP A 204 -8.49 -20.69 -24.80
N ASP A 205 -9.45 -21.61 -24.65
CA ASP A 205 -9.31 -23.01 -25.07
C ASP A 205 -9.88 -23.28 -26.49
N ALA A 206 -10.17 -22.24 -27.29
CA ALA A 206 -10.89 -22.42 -28.57
C ALA A 206 -10.02 -23.01 -29.69
N LEU A 207 -10.50 -24.09 -30.31
CA LEU A 207 -9.95 -24.62 -31.55
C LEU A 207 -10.22 -23.64 -32.70
N ARG A 208 -9.14 -23.14 -33.35
CA ARG A 208 -9.26 -22.26 -34.52
C ARG A 208 -9.02 -23.03 -35.82
N THR A 209 -10.09 -23.25 -36.57
CA THR A 209 -10.00 -23.75 -37.95
C THR A 209 -9.64 -22.59 -38.87
N VAL A 210 -8.42 -22.57 -39.41
CA VAL A 210 -8.07 -21.64 -40.48
C VAL A 210 -8.54 -22.25 -41.79
N LEU A 211 -9.65 -21.74 -42.33
CA LEU A 211 -10.07 -22.15 -43.67
C LEU A 211 -8.89 -21.90 -44.63
N PRO A 212 -8.52 -22.88 -45.48
CA PRO A 212 -7.52 -22.63 -46.50
C PRO A 212 -7.99 -21.40 -47.28
N ALA A 213 -7.15 -20.36 -47.35
CA ALA A 213 -7.32 -19.37 -48.40
C ALA A 213 -7.42 -20.15 -49.72
N ASP A 214 -8.24 -19.70 -50.66
CA ASP A 214 -8.67 -20.42 -51.88
C ASP A 214 -7.52 -20.99 -52.75
N VAL A 215 -6.26 -20.77 -52.38
CA VAL A 215 -5.09 -21.47 -52.86
C VAL A 215 -4.13 -21.75 -51.68
N ALA A 216 -4.10 -22.99 -51.17
CA ALA A 216 -2.95 -23.49 -50.42
C ALA A 216 -1.70 -23.35 -51.31
N PRO A 217 -0.68 -22.53 -50.95
CA PRO A 217 0.37 -22.12 -51.90
C PRO A 217 1.27 -23.27 -52.38
N TYR A 218 1.17 -24.46 -51.77
CA TYR A 218 1.85 -25.69 -52.19
C TYR A 218 1.16 -26.94 -51.63
N PRO A 219 1.33 -28.13 -52.27
CA PRO A 219 0.87 -29.39 -51.71
C PRO A 219 1.47 -29.64 -50.31
N GLY A 220 0.62 -29.78 -49.30
CA GLY A 220 1.03 -29.92 -47.90
C GLY A 220 0.97 -28.64 -47.06
N ALA A 221 0.36 -27.56 -47.58
CA ALA A 221 0.08 -26.39 -46.74
C ALA A 221 -0.83 -26.77 -45.56
N ILE A 222 -0.54 -26.19 -44.39
CA ILE A 222 -1.32 -26.41 -43.17
C ILE A 222 -2.70 -25.74 -43.35
N THR A 223 -3.76 -26.54 -43.51
CA THR A 223 -5.14 -26.06 -43.67
C THR A 223 -5.95 -26.09 -42.38
N THR A 224 -5.39 -26.61 -41.29
CA THR A 224 -5.96 -26.59 -39.94
C THR A 224 -4.78 -26.66 -38.97
N TYR A 225 -4.73 -25.76 -37.98
CA TYR A 225 -3.80 -25.93 -36.86
C TYR A 225 -4.53 -25.63 -35.56
N ALA A 226 -4.28 -26.46 -34.55
CA ALA A 226 -4.73 -26.15 -33.21
C ALA A 226 -3.79 -25.08 -32.64
N GLN A 227 -4.31 -23.88 -32.36
CA GLN A 227 -3.58 -22.85 -31.60
C GLN A 227 -3.44 -23.21 -30.12
N PHE A 228 -4.22 -24.19 -29.68
CA PHE A 228 -4.32 -24.63 -28.30
C PHE A 228 -4.12 -26.14 -28.20
N ASN A 229 -3.39 -26.58 -27.18
CA ASN A 229 -3.28 -27.98 -26.79
C ASN A 229 -3.93 -28.12 -25.39
N PRO A 230 -4.99 -28.95 -25.21
CA PRO A 230 -5.61 -29.18 -23.89
C PRO A 230 -4.66 -29.66 -22.79
N SER A 231 -3.51 -30.21 -23.18
CA SER A 231 -2.44 -30.64 -22.28
C SER A 231 -1.40 -29.54 -22.00
N SER A 232 -1.43 -28.41 -22.71
CA SER A 232 -0.58 -27.26 -22.42
C SER A 232 -1.10 -26.56 -21.16
N ARG A 233 -0.21 -26.32 -20.21
CA ARG A 233 -0.48 -25.51 -19.02
C ARG A 233 0.21 -24.15 -19.08
N CYS A 234 0.80 -23.77 -20.20
CA CYS A 234 1.51 -22.49 -20.28
C CYS A 234 0.68 -21.38 -20.91
N ALA A 235 0.74 -20.20 -20.29
CA ALA A 235 0.12 -18.98 -20.79
C ALA A 235 0.96 -18.34 -21.90
N ARG A 236 0.28 -17.81 -22.92
CA ARG A 236 0.86 -17.03 -24.01
C ARG A 236 0.44 -15.57 -23.86
N PHE A 237 1.43 -14.70 -23.76
CA PHE A 237 1.22 -13.25 -23.79
C PHE A 237 1.62 -12.69 -25.18
N ARG A 238 0.84 -11.72 -25.66
CA ARG A 238 1.11 -10.91 -26.86
C ARG A 238 1.61 -9.53 -26.46
N GLU A 239 2.20 -8.81 -27.42
CA GLU A 239 2.71 -7.44 -27.22
C GLU A 239 1.69 -6.47 -26.58
N ALA A 240 0.39 -6.64 -26.87
CA ALA A 240 -0.66 -5.81 -26.27
C ALA A 240 -0.88 -6.11 -24.78
N ASP A 241 -0.62 -7.33 -24.33
CA ASP A 241 -0.82 -7.77 -22.94
C ASP A 241 0.20 -7.08 -22.02
N PHE A 242 1.38 -6.73 -22.52
CA PHE A 242 2.42 -5.99 -21.78
C PHE A 242 2.04 -4.54 -21.44
N ARG A 243 0.90 -4.04 -21.93
CA ARG A 243 0.42 -2.69 -21.61
C ARG A 243 -0.47 -2.64 -20.36
N ASN A 244 -0.86 -3.80 -19.83
CA ASN A 244 -1.77 -3.91 -18.69
C ASN A 244 -1.19 -4.87 -17.65
N VAL A 245 -1.26 -4.47 -16.37
CA VAL A 245 -0.77 -5.29 -15.25
C VAL A 245 -1.85 -6.25 -14.72
N ALA A 246 -3.11 -6.01 -15.07
CA ALA A 246 -4.22 -6.86 -14.64
C ALA A 246 -4.32 -8.12 -15.50
N LEU A 247 -4.17 -9.29 -14.86
CA LEU A 247 -4.48 -10.60 -15.46
C LEU A 247 -5.98 -10.94 -15.43
N THR A 248 -6.80 -10.12 -14.78
CA THR A 248 -8.23 -10.42 -14.53
C THR A 248 -9.21 -9.50 -15.28
N ASP A 249 -10.31 -10.13 -15.70
CA ASP A 249 -11.61 -9.62 -16.18
C ASP A 249 -11.75 -8.94 -17.56
N THR A 250 -10.68 -8.66 -18.33
CA THR A 250 -10.88 -8.09 -19.69
C THR A 250 -9.97 -8.62 -20.79
N ALA A 251 -8.85 -9.24 -20.46
CA ALA A 251 -7.91 -9.78 -21.45
C ALA A 251 -7.93 -11.30 -21.44
N ARG A 252 -8.33 -11.87 -22.58
CA ARG A 252 -8.37 -13.31 -22.80
C ARG A 252 -6.95 -13.87 -22.87
N ILE A 253 -6.58 -14.75 -21.94
CA ILE A 253 -5.25 -15.39 -21.90
C ILE A 253 -5.27 -16.61 -22.81
N GLU A 254 -4.35 -16.67 -23.76
CA GLU A 254 -4.26 -17.80 -24.67
C GLU A 254 -3.31 -18.87 -24.13
N GLY A 255 -3.68 -20.14 -24.26
CA GLY A 255 -2.73 -21.22 -24.03
C GLY A 255 -1.71 -21.31 -25.16
N SER A 256 -0.47 -21.64 -24.81
CA SER A 256 0.57 -21.79 -25.83
C SER A 256 0.41 -23.06 -26.66
N ALA A 257 0.55 -22.87 -27.97
CA ALA A 257 0.62 -23.95 -28.94
C ALA A 257 1.85 -24.83 -28.67
N MET A 258 1.67 -26.13 -28.78
CA MET A 258 2.74 -27.11 -28.61
C MET A 258 3.09 -27.72 -29.95
N PHE A 259 4.38 -27.62 -30.33
CA PHE A 259 4.89 -28.22 -31.54
C PHE A 259 5.78 -29.41 -31.17
N SER A 260 5.42 -30.62 -31.61
CA SER A 260 6.31 -31.77 -31.47
C SER A 260 7.35 -31.76 -32.59
N GLY A 261 8.64 -31.76 -32.26
CA GLY A 261 9.70 -31.92 -33.25
C GLY A 261 10.01 -33.40 -33.49
N LEU A 262 9.45 -34.00 -34.54
CA LEU A 262 10.00 -35.25 -35.10
C LEU A 262 10.09 -35.14 -36.62
N SER A 263 11.33 -35.14 -37.11
CA SER A 263 11.66 -35.33 -38.52
C SER A 263 11.23 -36.72 -38.98
N GLY A 264 10.19 -36.82 -39.82
CA GLY A 264 10.04 -37.93 -40.77
C GLY A 264 9.05 -39.05 -40.45
N ARG A 265 7.99 -38.87 -39.65
CA ARG A 265 6.91 -39.88 -39.54
C ARG A 265 5.51 -39.33 -39.86
N ASN A 266 4.69 -40.20 -40.43
CA ASN A 266 3.34 -39.98 -40.95
C ASN A 266 2.44 -39.20 -39.97
N LEU A 267 1.89 -38.07 -40.44
CA LEU A 267 1.11 -37.08 -39.68
C LEU A 267 -0.30 -37.54 -39.23
N THR A 268 -0.76 -38.73 -39.65
CA THR A 268 -2.15 -39.20 -39.42
C THR A 268 -2.38 -39.96 -38.12
N ALA A 269 -1.33 -40.32 -37.36
CA ALA A 269 -1.43 -41.03 -36.08
C ALA A 269 -1.27 -40.11 -34.84
N TYR A 270 -1.46 -38.80 -35.02
CA TYR A 270 -0.95 -37.76 -34.13
C TYR A 270 -1.81 -37.41 -32.91
N ALA A 271 -3.09 -37.82 -32.87
CA ALA A 271 -4.00 -37.48 -31.78
C ALA A 271 -3.74 -38.26 -30.47
N SER A 272 -2.89 -39.29 -30.50
CA SER A 272 -2.69 -40.24 -29.40
C SER A 272 -1.24 -40.37 -28.92
N TYR A 273 -0.30 -39.59 -29.48
CA TYR A 273 1.08 -39.55 -28.97
C TYR A 273 1.19 -38.50 -27.86
N PRO A 274 1.73 -38.85 -26.68
CA PRO A 274 2.09 -37.85 -25.68
C PRO A 274 3.15 -36.95 -26.31
N VAL A 275 2.73 -35.74 -26.67
CA VAL A 275 3.63 -34.67 -27.09
C VAL A 275 4.75 -34.64 -26.05
N TRP A 276 6.02 -34.67 -26.46
CA TRP A 276 7.15 -34.40 -25.58
C TRP A 276 7.00 -32.95 -25.11
N ALA A 277 6.19 -32.80 -24.08
CA ALA A 277 5.64 -31.59 -23.52
C ALA A 277 6.47 -31.10 -22.33
N GLY A 278 7.71 -31.58 -22.19
CA GLY A 278 8.58 -31.43 -21.02
C GLY A 278 9.09 -30.01 -20.76
N TRP A 279 8.29 -29.00 -21.06
CA TRP A 279 8.46 -27.62 -20.61
C TRP A 279 7.12 -27.01 -20.17
N CYS A 280 5.97 -27.52 -20.65
CA CYS A 280 4.62 -27.05 -20.26
C CYS A 280 3.74 -28.09 -19.58
N SER A 281 4.25 -29.30 -19.36
CA SER A 281 3.57 -30.34 -18.57
C SER A 281 4.19 -30.55 -17.19
N ASP A 282 5.36 -29.97 -16.92
CA ASP A 282 6.14 -30.32 -15.74
C ASP A 282 5.71 -29.53 -14.51
N SER A 283 5.37 -30.26 -13.46
CA SER A 283 4.83 -29.69 -12.22
C SER A 283 5.83 -28.91 -11.39
N TYR A 284 7.14 -29.09 -11.60
CA TYR A 284 8.17 -28.32 -10.86
C TYR A 284 8.19 -26.83 -11.22
N SER A 285 7.66 -26.48 -12.40
CA SER A 285 7.63 -25.09 -12.90
C SER A 285 6.30 -24.37 -12.62
N ARG A 286 5.34 -25.04 -11.95
CA ARG A 286 4.00 -24.50 -11.70
C ARG A 286 4.05 -23.25 -10.83
N VAL A 287 3.33 -22.20 -11.16
CA VAL A 287 3.27 -21.00 -10.32
C VAL A 287 2.74 -21.35 -8.91
N LEU A 288 3.38 -20.79 -7.89
CA LEU A 288 2.92 -20.84 -6.50
C LEU A 288 2.47 -19.43 -6.10
N LEU A 289 1.20 -19.25 -5.74
CA LEU A 289 0.66 -17.95 -5.39
C LEU A 289 0.39 -17.81 -3.89
N TYR A 290 0.56 -16.58 -3.40
CA TYR A 290 0.10 -16.10 -2.10
C TYR A 290 0.45 -17.00 -0.92
N GLN A 291 1.72 -17.40 -0.82
CA GLN A 291 2.21 -18.21 0.28
C GLN A 291 2.93 -17.39 1.33
N ASN A 292 2.67 -17.70 2.59
CA ASN A 292 3.35 -17.07 3.72
C ASN A 292 3.92 -18.10 4.72
N ASN A 293 3.73 -19.39 4.44
CA ASN A 293 4.35 -20.46 5.20
C ASN A 293 5.76 -20.71 4.66
N GLU A 294 6.76 -20.42 5.49
CA GLU A 294 8.16 -20.61 5.16
C GLU A 294 8.49 -22.06 4.75
N THR A 295 7.87 -23.05 5.42
CA THR A 295 8.13 -24.47 5.13
C THR A 295 7.59 -24.84 3.75
N ASP A 296 6.40 -24.37 3.40
CA ASP A 296 5.79 -24.66 2.09
C ASP A 296 6.57 -23.96 0.96
N LEU A 297 7.04 -22.72 1.19
CA LEU A 297 7.92 -22.00 0.27
C LEU A 297 9.25 -22.72 0.07
N HIS A 298 9.91 -23.15 1.14
CA HIS A 298 11.18 -23.88 1.08
C HIS A 298 11.02 -25.21 0.35
N ASN A 299 10.00 -25.99 0.71
CA ASN A 299 9.69 -27.26 0.07
C ASN A 299 9.45 -27.07 -1.42
N TYR A 300 8.72 -26.03 -1.81
CA TYR A 300 8.48 -25.72 -3.21
C TYR A 300 9.77 -25.32 -3.95
N ILE A 301 10.58 -24.43 -3.37
CA ILE A 301 11.87 -24.02 -3.95
C ILE A 301 12.79 -25.24 -4.16
N ASP A 302 12.75 -26.21 -3.25
CA ASP A 302 13.53 -27.45 -3.36
C ASP A 302 13.09 -28.34 -4.54
N THR A 303 11.87 -28.18 -5.04
CA THR A 303 11.41 -28.91 -6.23
C THR A 303 11.92 -28.34 -7.55
N LEU A 304 12.45 -27.11 -7.57
CA LEU A 304 12.87 -26.44 -8.79
C LEU A 304 14.04 -27.16 -9.46
N GLN A 305 13.92 -27.37 -10.77
CA GLN A 305 14.90 -28.07 -11.60
C GLN A 305 15.25 -27.23 -12.82
N GLY A 306 16.52 -27.21 -13.21
CA GLY A 306 16.98 -26.47 -14.38
C GLY A 306 16.86 -27.30 -15.65
N GLU A 307 15.71 -27.21 -16.34
CA GLU A 307 15.43 -27.94 -17.58
C GLU A 307 14.67 -27.07 -18.60
N GLY A 308 14.57 -27.51 -19.86
CA GLY A 308 13.92 -26.74 -20.92
C GLY A 308 14.77 -25.60 -21.50
N TRP A 309 14.12 -24.64 -22.15
CA TRP A 309 14.77 -23.54 -22.88
C TRP A 309 14.66 -22.21 -22.14
N THR A 310 15.47 -21.22 -22.50
CA THR A 310 15.47 -19.90 -21.84
C THR A 310 14.59 -18.92 -22.62
N SER A 311 13.69 -18.21 -21.92
CA SER A 311 12.94 -17.07 -22.48
C SER A 311 12.54 -16.12 -21.34
N ILE A 312 13.43 -15.16 -21.06
CA ILE A 312 13.33 -14.21 -19.94
C ILE A 312 12.09 -13.31 -20.07
N ASP A 313 11.74 -12.95 -21.30
CA ASP A 313 10.59 -12.12 -21.67
C ASP A 313 9.25 -12.69 -21.19
N TYR A 314 9.08 -14.01 -21.21
CA TYR A 314 7.85 -14.64 -20.71
C TYR A 314 7.77 -14.69 -19.18
N GLY A 315 8.91 -14.82 -18.49
CA GLY A 315 8.96 -14.81 -17.03
C GLY A 315 8.68 -13.43 -16.45
N MET A 316 9.27 -12.39 -17.04
CA MET A 316 9.10 -11.00 -16.60
C MET A 316 7.65 -10.50 -16.65
N ASN A 317 6.75 -11.16 -17.37
CA ASN A 317 5.33 -10.78 -17.44
C ASN A 317 4.57 -10.89 -16.11
N TRP A 318 5.18 -11.52 -15.11
CA TRP A 318 4.52 -11.87 -13.87
C TRP A 318 5.05 -11.10 -12.65
N GLY A 319 5.99 -10.16 -12.82
CA GLY A 319 6.62 -9.39 -11.73
C GLY A 319 6.77 -7.91 -12.03
#